data_AF-A0A8S8Z1A2-F1
#
_entry.id   AF-A0A8S8Z1A2-F1
#
_cell.length_a   1.000
_cell.length_b   1.000
_cell.length_c   1.000
_cell.angle_alpha   90.00
_cell.angle_beta   90.00
_cell.angle_gamma   90.00
#
_symmetry.space_group_name_H-M   'P 1'
#
loop_
_entity.id
_entity.type
_entity.pdbx_description
1 polymer ?
#
loop_
_entity_poly.entity_id
_entity_poly.type
_entity_poly.pdbx_seq_one_letter_code
_entity_poly.pdbx_strand_id
1 'polypeptide(L)'
;MKTFNSKEAAEQYMSSHTLTFSTPDLTLKRFAFWLGDIVPDPDNKEETMPRLMNYIEEKDFAPAQVIDDDKYEPSGALFKTGL
;
A
#
# COMPACT_ATOMS: atom_id res chain seq x y z
N MET A 1 4.51 10.35 7.82
CA MET A 1 3.76 10.49 6.53
C MET A 1 2.63 9.47 6.51
N LYS A 2 1.42 9.87 6.11
CA LYS A 2 0.30 8.94 5.94
C LYS A 2 0.57 8.03 4.73
N THR A 3 0.64 6.73 4.95
CA THR A 3 0.99 5.73 3.94
C THR A 3 -0.16 4.77 3.76
N PHE A 4 -0.58 4.53 2.53
CA PHE A 4 -1.64 3.58 2.22
C PHE A 4 -1.08 2.15 2.14
N ASN A 5 -1.60 1.25 2.98
CA ASN A 5 -1.30 -0.18 2.94
C ASN A 5 -2.17 -0.87 1.86
N SER A 6 -1.73 -0.71 0.61
CA SER A 6 -2.44 -1.26 -0.56
C SER A 6 -2.48 -2.79 -0.60
N LYS A 7 -1.50 -3.44 0.02
CA LYS A 7 -1.41 -4.91 0.07
C LYS A 7 -2.54 -5.50 0.90
N GLU A 8 -2.70 -5.04 2.13
CA GLU A 8 -3.74 -5.53 3.03
C GLU A 8 -5.14 -5.26 2.47
N ALA A 9 -5.36 -4.05 1.93
CA ALA A 9 -6.62 -3.69 1.28
C ALA A 9 -6.96 -4.65 0.12
N ALA A 10 -5.97 -4.97 -0.72
CA ALA A 10 -6.16 -5.91 -1.83
C ALA A 10 -6.43 -7.34 -1.33
N GLU A 11 -5.68 -7.84 -0.35
CA GLU A 11 -5.88 -9.17 0.22
C GLU A 11 -7.28 -9.32 0.85
N GLN A 12 -7.76 -8.29 1.54
CA GLN A 12 -9.10 -8.27 2.11
C GLN A 12 -10.19 -8.20 1.03
N TYR A 13 -9.97 -7.42 -0.03
CA TYR A 13 -10.90 -7.36 -1.16
C TYR A 13 -11.03 -8.73 -1.84
N MET A 14 -9.89 -9.36 -2.14
CA MET A 14 -9.84 -10.64 -2.85
C MET A 14 -10.36 -11.81 -2.02
N SER A 15 -10.25 -11.76 -0.69
CA SER A 15 -10.79 -12.79 0.21
C SER A 15 -12.30 -12.67 0.44
N SER A 16 -12.86 -11.46 0.31
CA SER A 16 -14.29 -11.20 0.52
C SER A 16 -15.13 -11.18 -0.76
N HIS A 17 -14.50 -10.99 -1.92
CA HIS A 17 -15.19 -10.88 -3.22
C HIS A 17 -14.85 -12.05 -4.14
N THR A 18 -15.89 -12.65 -4.70
CA THR A 18 -15.75 -13.66 -5.74
C THR A 18 -15.23 -13.03 -7.04
N LEU A 19 -14.15 -13.61 -7.58
CA LEU A 19 -13.44 -13.12 -8.77
C LEU A 19 -13.89 -13.77 -10.08
N THR A 20 -14.87 -14.68 -10.05
CA THR A 20 -15.23 -15.48 -11.22
C THR A 20 -15.69 -14.60 -12.39
N PHE A 21 -15.07 -14.85 -13.55
CA PHE A 21 -15.35 -14.20 -14.84
C PHE A 21 -15.26 -12.67 -14.86
N SER A 22 -14.32 -12.08 -14.13
CA SER A 22 -14.03 -10.64 -14.20
C SER A 22 -12.77 -10.35 -15.04
N THR A 23 -12.82 -9.29 -15.86
CA THR A 23 -11.61 -8.76 -16.50
C THR A 23 -10.80 -7.97 -15.47
N PRO A 24 -9.47 -7.87 -15.61
CA PRO A 24 -8.64 -7.09 -14.68
C PRO A 24 -9.13 -5.64 -14.49
N ASP A 25 -9.60 -4.99 -15.56
CA ASP A 25 -10.19 -3.64 -15.50
C ASP A 25 -11.45 -3.58 -14.63
N LEU A 26 -12.34 -4.57 -14.76
CA LEU A 26 -13.55 -4.63 -13.94
C LEU A 26 -13.23 -4.89 -12.47
N THR A 27 -12.27 -5.78 -12.19
CA THR A 27 -11.80 -6.06 -10.82
C THR A 27 -11.20 -4.81 -10.18
N LEU A 28 -10.37 -4.06 -10.91
CA LEU A 28 -9.76 -2.83 -10.42
C LEU A 28 -10.82 -1.76 -10.12
N LYS A 29 -11.79 -1.56 -11.01
CA LYS A 29 -12.89 -0.61 -10.79
C LYS A 29 -13.71 -0.98 -9.55
N ARG A 30 -14.06 -2.25 -9.39
CA ARG A 30 -14.80 -2.73 -8.21
C ARG A 30 -14.01 -2.56 -6.92
N PHE A 31 -12.71 -2.85 -6.95
CA PHE A 31 -11.81 -2.60 -5.82
C PHE A 31 -11.77 -1.10 -5.46
N ALA A 32 -11.63 -0.21 -6.45
CA ALA A 32 -11.62 1.23 -6.23
C ALA A 32 -12.94 1.74 -5.64
N PHE A 33 -14.09 1.27 -6.13
CA PHE A 33 -15.39 1.60 -5.56
C PHE A 33 -15.53 1.08 -4.12
N TRP A 34 -15.11 -0.15 -3.86
CA TRP A 34 -15.16 -0.76 -2.53
C TRP A 34 -14.33 0.00 -1.48
N LEU A 35 -13.20 0.61 -1.87
CA LEU A 35 -12.42 1.49 -1.00
C LEU A 35 -13.15 2.80 -0.67
N GLY A 36 -14.05 3.25 -1.55
CA GLY A 36 -14.87 4.45 -1.37
C GLY A 36 -16.11 4.21 -0.51
N ASP A 37 -16.46 2.96 -0.22
CA ASP A 37 -17.62 2.63 0.61
C ASP A 37 -17.52 3.29 1.99
N ILE A 38 -18.63 3.85 2.46
CA ILE A 38 -18.73 4.43 3.80
C ILE A 38 -18.87 3.29 4.81
N VAL A 39 -17.94 3.21 5.76
CA VAL A 39 -17.92 2.23 6.83
C VAL A 39 -17.91 2.92 8.19
N PRO A 40 -18.39 2.27 9.25
CA PRO A 40 -18.24 2.78 10.61
C PRO A 40 -16.76 2.95 10.94
N ASP A 41 -16.42 4.05 11.59
CA ASP A 41 -15.06 4.26 12.06
C ASP A 41 -14.74 3.22 13.17
N PRO A 42 -13.60 2.49 13.06
CA PRO A 42 -13.20 1.50 14.05
C PRO A 42 -12.96 2.09 15.44
N ASP A 43 -12.53 3.35 15.52
CA ASP A 43 -12.24 4.08 16.76
C ASP A 43 -13.48 4.81 17.29
N ASN A 44 -14.37 5.30 16.41
CA ASN A 44 -15.62 5.94 16.79
C ASN A 44 -16.84 5.44 16.00
N LYS A 45 -17.58 4.49 16.55
CA LYS A 45 -18.73 3.86 15.89
C LYS A 45 -19.91 4.80 15.56
N GLU A 46 -19.93 6.02 16.10
CA GLU A 46 -20.94 7.03 15.77
C GLU A 46 -20.61 7.81 14.50
N GLU A 47 -19.34 7.77 14.09
CA GLU A 47 -18.85 8.40 12.88
C GLU A 47 -18.64 7.37 11.76
N THR A 48 -18.72 7.87 10.53
CA THR A 48 -18.54 7.05 9.34
C THR A 48 -17.50 7.66 8.44
N MET A 49 -16.62 6.82 7.90
CA MET A 49 -15.50 7.25 7.06
C MET A 49 -15.41 6.37 5.82
N PRO A 50 -14.78 6.85 4.73
CA PRO A 50 -14.46 6.00 3.60
C PRO A 50 -13.56 4.84 4.04
N ARG A 51 -13.84 3.63 3.58
CA ARG A 51 -13.09 2.41 3.92
C ARG A 51 -11.59 2.54 3.69
N LEU A 52 -11.19 3.32 2.68
CA LEU A 52 -9.80 3.68 2.41
C LEU A 52 -9.03 4.09 3.68
N MET A 53 -9.69 4.84 4.56
CA MET A 53 -9.07 5.39 5.76
C MET A 53 -8.62 4.31 6.76
N ASN A 54 -9.25 3.13 6.74
CA ASN A 54 -8.87 1.99 7.59
C ASN A 54 -7.51 1.39 7.21
N TYR A 55 -7.00 1.69 6.02
CA TYR A 55 -5.72 1.17 5.51
C TYR A 55 -4.65 2.25 5.41
N ILE A 56 -4.88 3.43 6.00
CA ILE A 56 -3.88 4.49 6.07
C ILE A 56 -3.14 4.37 7.39
N GLU A 57 -1.87 4.01 7.31
CA GLU A 57 -0.97 3.94 8.45
C GLU A 57 -0.14 5.23 8.56
N GLU A 58 -0.03 5.77 9.76
CA GLU A 58 0.96 6.81 10.04
C GLU A 58 2.33 6.16 10.24
N LYS A 59 3.18 6.23 9.21
CA LYS A 59 4.57 5.80 9.31
C LYS A 59 5.46 6.99 9.59
N ASP A 60 6.21 6.88 10.69
CA ASP A 60 7.34 7.76 10.97
C ASP A 60 8.53 7.24 10.19
N PHE A 61 8.76 7.82 9.01
CA PHE A 61 10.05 7.66 8.34
C PHE A 61 11.01 8.56 9.10
N ALA A 62 11.78 7.99 10.04
CA ALA A 62 13.02 8.62 10.45
C ALA A 62 13.78 8.97 9.15
N PRO A 63 14.29 10.21 9.01
CA PRO A 63 14.95 10.63 7.78
C PRO A 63 15.97 9.56 7.43
N ALA A 64 15.80 8.95 6.25
CA ALA A 64 16.77 8.00 5.74
C ALA A 64 18.12 8.68 5.91
N GLN A 65 19.05 8.03 6.63
CA GLN A 65 20.39 8.56 6.78
C GLN A 65 20.89 8.77 5.36
N VAL A 66 20.94 10.06 4.97
CA VAL A 66 21.53 10.50 3.71
C VAL A 66 22.90 9.86 3.74
N ILE A 67 23.16 9.04 2.74
CA ILE A 67 24.43 8.33 2.58
C ILE A 67 25.51 9.35 2.86
N ASP A 68 26.31 9.09 3.89
CA ASP A 68 27.46 9.91 4.21
C ASP A 68 28.38 9.87 2.99
N ASP A 69 28.48 10.98 2.25
CA ASP A 69 29.26 11.08 1.01
C ASP A 69 30.74 10.70 1.25
N ASP A 70 31.19 10.67 2.50
CA ASP A 70 32.52 10.26 2.92
C ASP A 70 32.78 8.74 2.84
N LYS A 71 31.73 7.90 2.65
CA LYS A 71 31.89 6.44 2.57
C LYS A 71 31.06 5.82 1.45
N TYR A 72 31.66 5.75 0.26
CA TYR A 72 31.12 4.99 -0.86
C TYR A 72 31.16 3.47 -0.59
N GLU A 73 29.98 2.84 -0.47
CA GLU A 73 29.84 1.38 -0.49
C GLU A 73 29.21 0.93 -1.82
N PRO A 74 29.94 0.17 -2.66
CA PRO A 74 29.42 -0.26 -3.96
C PRO A 74 28.24 -1.25 -3.80
N SER A 75 27.12 -0.93 -4.43
CA SER A 75 25.84 -1.69 -4.38
C SER A 75 25.85 -3.03 -5.12
N GLY A 76 27.03 -3.59 -5.42
CA GLY A 76 27.18 -4.90 -6.06
C GLY A 76 26.70 -5.00 -7.52
N ALA A 77 26.22 -3.92 -8.14
CA ALA A 77 25.68 -3.92 -9.50
C ALA A 77 26.74 -3.78 -10.63
N LEU A 78 28.03 -3.83 -10.31
CA LEU A 78 29.10 -3.79 -11.32
C LEU A 78 29.50 -5.21 -11.70
N PHE A 79 29.21 -5.59 -12.95
CA PHE A 79 29.74 -6.80 -13.57
C PHE A 79 31.27 -6.75 -13.54
N LYS A 80 31.91 -7.73 -12.90
CA LYS A 80 33.34 -7.98 -13.08
C LYS A 80 33.58 -8.45 -14.51
N THR A 81 33.85 -7.54 -15.44
CA THR A 81 34.57 -7.87 -16.67
C THR A 81 36.03 -8.07 -16.29
N GLY A 82 36.39 -9.33 -16.03
CA GLY A 82 37.76 -9.76 -15.78
C GLY A 82 38.59 -9.73 -17.07
N LEU A 83 39.65 -8.94 -17.03
CA LEU A 83 40.90 -9.16 -17.76
C LEU A 83 41.62 -10.41 -17.22
#